data_AF-X0UJR2-F1
#
_entry.id   AF-X0UJR2-F1
#
_cell.length_a   1.000
_cell.length_b   1.000
_cell.length_c   1.000
_cell.angle_alpha   90.00
_cell.angle_beta   90.00
_cell.angle_gamma   90.00
#
_symmetry.space_group_name_H-M   'P 1'
#
loop_
_entity.id
_entity.type
_entity.pdbx_description
1 polymer ?
#
loop_
_entity_poly.entity_id
_entity_poly.type
_entity_poly.pdbx_seq_one_letter_code
_entity_poly.pdbx_strand_id
1 'polypeptide(L)'
;ALNPAAVVADALYNGVATNLRGSSAISAGSVGLLQRIYGNLDTAQSPRETRAYDLFRSSRADVIGGLSLTAGDSVFTLASGGDLVISGVSDPGRASAVNATPFVRGSDAGSGNSWFSLWTGHTAINLFSAGGDLVPFSLAGNVPMTDSGTMYPSILTAVAAGGSLYYGNATAMNLNGTLVYAPLLLAPSAAGKLEFLAADSIYAGGFTVARSSASSLSLATPFNPAFFGTITATGANVSNLSATGNQARPDIGINPLFAFGPNTA
;
A
#
# COMPACT_ATOMS: atom_id res chain seq x y z
N ALA A 1 -1.05 -12.16 -20.59
CA ALA A 1 -1.29 -11.58 -19.25
C ALA A 1 -0.12 -11.93 -18.34
N LEU A 2 0.37 -10.98 -17.53
CA LEU A 2 1.38 -11.18 -16.49
C LEU A 2 0.67 -11.42 -15.14
N ASN A 3 1.07 -12.46 -14.42
CA ASN A 3 0.50 -12.87 -13.14
C ASN A 3 -1.06 -12.84 -13.05
N PRO A 4 -1.78 -13.57 -13.91
CA PRO A 4 -3.24 -13.52 -13.98
C PRO A 4 -3.99 -14.36 -12.91
N ALA A 5 -3.30 -15.23 -12.16
CA ALA A 5 -3.94 -16.29 -11.35
C ALA A 5 -3.37 -16.41 -9.92
N ALA A 6 -2.96 -15.29 -9.31
CA ALA A 6 -2.50 -15.27 -7.92
C ALA A 6 -3.60 -15.79 -6.97
N VAL A 7 -3.29 -16.79 -6.16
CA VAL A 7 -4.22 -17.31 -5.14
C VAL A 7 -4.05 -16.49 -3.86
N VAL A 8 -5.17 -16.03 -3.30
CA VAL A 8 -5.34 -15.01 -2.24
C VAL A 8 -4.53 -15.26 -0.94
N ALA A 9 -4.03 -16.48 -0.70
CA ALA A 9 -3.42 -16.85 0.56
C ALA A 9 -2.10 -16.13 0.87
N ASP A 10 -1.35 -15.67 -0.14
CA ASP A 10 -0.05 -15.03 0.10
C ASP A 10 0.38 -14.06 -1.02
N ALA A 11 -0.31 -12.92 -1.11
CA ALA A 11 -0.13 -11.94 -2.19
C ALA A 11 1.27 -11.28 -2.27
N LEU A 12 2.13 -11.47 -1.27
CA LEU A 12 3.55 -11.10 -1.34
C LEU A 12 4.41 -12.12 -2.11
N TYR A 13 3.91 -13.32 -2.45
CA TYR A 13 4.62 -14.35 -3.24
C TYR A 13 4.05 -14.56 -4.65
N ASN A 14 2.93 -13.93 -4.96
CA ASN A 14 2.32 -14.02 -6.28
C ASN A 14 2.91 -12.96 -7.23
N GLY A 15 4.19 -13.11 -7.60
CA GLY A 15 4.88 -12.21 -8.53
C GLY A 15 5.31 -10.88 -7.90
N VAL A 16 6.59 -10.78 -7.57
CA VAL A 16 7.20 -9.57 -7.00
C VAL A 16 8.18 -8.95 -7.99
N ALA A 17 8.09 -7.64 -8.19
CA ALA A 17 9.13 -6.86 -8.84
C ALA A 17 9.86 -6.02 -7.78
N THR A 18 11.15 -6.29 -7.58
CA THR A 18 11.98 -5.59 -6.59
C THR A 18 12.96 -4.66 -7.28
N ASN A 19 12.97 -3.40 -6.87
CA ASN A 19 14.00 -2.44 -7.23
C ASN A 19 14.25 -1.50 -6.05
N LEU A 20 15.50 -1.42 -5.61
CA LEU A 20 15.87 -0.59 -4.46
C LEU A 20 16.43 0.78 -4.86
N ARG A 21 16.82 0.97 -6.14
CA ARG A 21 17.36 2.23 -6.65
C ARG A 21 17.23 2.36 -8.16
N GLY A 22 16.91 3.56 -8.64
CA GLY A 22 16.89 3.88 -10.06
C GLY A 22 15.50 3.71 -10.65
N SER A 23 15.37 3.12 -11.85
CA SER A 23 14.08 3.02 -12.54
C SER A 23 13.83 1.64 -13.15
N SER A 24 12.59 1.19 -13.09
CA SER A 24 12.11 -0.04 -13.75
C SER A 24 10.88 0.26 -14.58
N ALA A 25 10.86 -0.25 -15.82
CA ALA A 25 9.72 -0.15 -16.72
C ALA A 25 9.20 -1.55 -17.06
N ILE A 26 7.90 -1.78 -16.90
CA ILE A 26 7.21 -3.04 -17.22
C ILE A 26 6.10 -2.73 -18.22
N SER A 27 6.08 -3.44 -19.34
CA SER A 27 5.03 -3.34 -20.35
C SER A 27 4.45 -4.73 -20.61
N ALA A 28 3.13 -4.86 -20.55
CA ALA A 28 2.46 -6.15 -20.72
C ALA A 28 1.15 -6.01 -21.51
N GLY A 29 0.63 -7.12 -22.06
CA GLY A 29 -0.72 -7.11 -22.62
C GLY A 29 -1.78 -6.82 -21.56
N SER A 30 -1.64 -7.41 -20.37
CA SER A 30 -2.42 -7.15 -19.15
C SER A 30 -1.62 -7.63 -17.95
N VAL A 31 -1.87 -7.09 -16.77
CA VAL A 31 -1.27 -7.51 -15.49
C VAL A 31 -2.40 -7.82 -14.51
N GLY A 32 -2.42 -9.03 -13.97
CA GLY A 32 -3.56 -9.52 -13.20
C GLY A 32 -4.84 -9.64 -14.03
N LEU A 33 -5.96 -9.75 -13.34
CA LEU A 33 -7.28 -9.89 -13.89
C LEU A 33 -8.28 -9.08 -13.06
N LEU A 34 -9.13 -8.34 -13.75
CA LEU A 34 -10.29 -7.68 -13.16
C LEU A 34 -11.56 -8.23 -13.81
N GLN A 35 -12.44 -8.78 -12.98
CA GLN A 35 -13.73 -9.32 -13.41
C GLN A 35 -14.85 -8.42 -12.89
N ARG A 36 -15.47 -7.66 -13.80
CA ARG A 36 -16.63 -6.82 -13.50
C ARG A 36 -17.82 -7.65 -13.02
N ILE A 37 -18.48 -7.18 -11.96
CA ILE A 37 -19.72 -7.74 -11.44
C ILE A 37 -20.87 -6.86 -11.92
N TYR A 38 -21.85 -7.47 -12.60
CA TYR A 38 -23.03 -6.79 -13.13
C TYR A 38 -24.27 -7.20 -12.35
N GLY A 39 -25.24 -6.30 -12.23
CA GLY A 39 -26.51 -6.58 -11.56
C GLY A 39 -27.16 -5.31 -11.01
N ASN A 40 -28.44 -5.38 -10.68
CA ASN A 40 -29.23 -4.25 -10.16
C ASN A 40 -29.57 -4.41 -8.67
N LEU A 41 -28.85 -5.30 -7.97
CA LEU A 41 -28.97 -5.47 -6.53
C LEU A 41 -27.80 -4.76 -5.85
N ASP A 42 -28.03 -4.31 -4.61
CA ASP A 42 -27.01 -3.61 -3.81
C ASP A 42 -25.71 -4.43 -3.67
N THR A 43 -25.83 -5.75 -3.57
CA THR A 43 -24.69 -6.67 -3.48
C THR A 43 -23.83 -6.73 -4.76
N ALA A 44 -24.38 -6.34 -5.92
CA ALA A 44 -23.64 -6.28 -7.18
C ALA A 44 -23.01 -4.89 -7.43
N GLN A 45 -23.18 -3.95 -6.50
CA GLN A 45 -22.75 -2.56 -6.65
C GLN A 45 -21.65 -2.22 -5.64
N SER A 46 -20.86 -1.19 -5.97
CA SER A 46 -19.88 -0.63 -5.05
C SER A 46 -20.58 -0.12 -3.79
N PRO A 47 -20.07 -0.38 -2.59
CA PRO A 47 -20.55 0.29 -1.40
C PRO A 47 -20.48 1.82 -1.58
N ARG A 48 -21.53 2.53 -1.17
CA ARG A 48 -21.67 3.99 -1.39
C ARG A 48 -21.79 4.42 -2.86
N GLU A 49 -22.17 3.52 -3.76
CA GLU A 49 -22.66 3.94 -5.08
C GLU A 49 -23.93 4.80 -4.88
N THR A 50 -23.93 5.98 -5.48
CA THR A 50 -25.03 6.95 -5.35
C THR A 50 -25.80 7.13 -6.66
N ARG A 51 -25.20 6.67 -7.77
CA ARG A 51 -25.86 6.62 -9.08
C ARG A 51 -26.89 5.49 -9.11
N ALA A 52 -27.84 5.59 -10.03
CA ALA A 52 -28.81 4.52 -10.25
C ALA A 52 -28.10 3.23 -10.69
N TYR A 53 -28.60 2.09 -10.20
CA TYR A 53 -28.04 0.78 -10.53
C TYR A 53 -28.31 0.45 -12.00
N ASP A 54 -27.27 0.03 -12.70
CA ASP A 54 -27.29 -0.27 -14.13
C ASP A 54 -26.81 -1.72 -14.34
N LEU A 55 -27.54 -2.48 -15.15
CA LEU A 55 -27.21 -3.86 -15.49
C LEU A 55 -26.02 -3.96 -16.44
N PHE A 56 -25.70 -2.89 -17.17
CA PHE A 56 -24.63 -2.86 -18.17
C PHE A 56 -23.40 -2.07 -17.70
N ARG A 57 -23.48 -1.41 -16.55
CA ARG A 57 -22.36 -0.70 -15.94
C ARG A 57 -22.03 -1.31 -14.59
N SER A 58 -20.79 -1.75 -14.47
CA SER A 58 -20.30 -2.40 -13.26
C SER A 58 -19.57 -1.39 -12.39
N SER A 59 -20.06 -1.17 -11.17
CA SER A 59 -19.38 -0.34 -10.15
C SER A 59 -18.53 -1.17 -9.18
N ARG A 60 -18.50 -2.49 -9.37
CA ARG A 60 -17.85 -3.46 -8.50
C ARG A 60 -17.12 -4.52 -9.33
N ALA A 61 -15.94 -4.93 -8.91
CA ALA A 61 -15.21 -5.98 -9.61
C ALA A 61 -14.51 -6.94 -8.65
N ASP A 62 -14.34 -8.19 -9.07
CA ASP A 62 -13.43 -9.11 -8.43
C ASP A 62 -12.04 -8.96 -9.04
N VAL A 63 -11.02 -8.97 -8.19
CA VAL A 63 -9.63 -8.77 -8.59
C VAL A 63 -8.82 -10.00 -8.21
N ILE A 64 -8.09 -10.53 -9.19
CA ILE A 64 -7.22 -11.71 -9.04
C ILE A 64 -5.87 -11.39 -9.68
N GLY A 65 -4.78 -11.95 -9.16
CA GLY A 65 -3.47 -11.67 -9.75
C GLY A 65 -2.89 -10.33 -9.30
N GLY A 66 -2.07 -9.77 -10.19
CA GLY A 66 -1.45 -8.45 -10.01
C GLY A 66 -0.05 -8.53 -9.42
N LEU A 67 0.81 -7.56 -9.75
CA LEU A 67 2.18 -7.55 -9.23
C LEU A 67 2.25 -6.91 -7.85
N SER A 68 3.01 -7.51 -6.96
CA SER A 68 3.54 -6.80 -5.79
C SER A 68 4.83 -6.08 -6.18
N LEU A 69 4.99 -4.85 -5.72
CA LEU A 69 6.19 -4.04 -5.97
C LEU A 69 6.96 -3.89 -4.66
N THR A 70 8.28 -4.10 -4.70
CA THR A 70 9.16 -3.82 -3.58
C THR A 70 10.08 -2.69 -3.98
N ALA A 71 9.74 -1.48 -3.55
CA ALA A 71 10.38 -0.25 -3.99
C ALA A 71 11.28 0.34 -2.91
N GLY A 72 12.50 0.71 -3.26
CA GLY A 72 13.37 1.56 -2.44
C GLY A 72 13.36 3.00 -2.94
N ASP A 73 14.53 3.57 -3.18
CA ASP A 73 14.71 4.88 -3.81
C ASP A 73 14.59 4.76 -5.34
N SER A 74 13.43 4.28 -5.81
CA SER A 74 13.23 3.87 -7.19
C SER A 74 11.89 4.28 -7.78
N VAL A 75 11.87 4.40 -9.10
CA VAL A 75 10.67 4.65 -9.91
C VAL A 75 10.23 3.36 -10.60
N PHE A 76 8.99 2.94 -10.37
CA PHE A 76 8.32 1.92 -11.15
C PHE A 76 7.38 2.56 -12.16
N THR A 77 7.50 2.18 -13.42
CA THR A 77 6.57 2.56 -14.48
C THR A 77 5.97 1.30 -15.09
N LEU A 78 4.66 1.11 -14.96
CA LEU A 78 3.95 -0.04 -15.49
C LEU A 78 2.91 0.40 -16.51
N ALA A 79 2.93 -0.25 -17.68
CA ALA A 79 1.97 -0.02 -18.74
C ALA A 79 1.33 -1.33 -19.20
N SER A 80 0.03 -1.31 -19.47
CA SER A 80 -0.68 -2.44 -20.08
C SER A 80 -1.60 -2.03 -21.23
N GLY A 81 -1.85 -2.97 -22.14
CA GLY A 81 -2.86 -2.82 -23.19
C GLY A 81 -4.29 -2.99 -22.67
N GLY A 82 -4.53 -3.99 -21.82
CA GLY A 82 -5.77 -4.26 -21.09
C GLY A 82 -5.59 -3.97 -19.60
N ASP A 83 -6.21 -4.77 -18.73
CA ASP A 83 -6.23 -4.47 -17.29
C ASP A 83 -4.84 -4.41 -16.64
N LEU A 84 -4.69 -3.54 -15.64
CA LEU A 84 -3.49 -3.37 -14.83
C LEU A 84 -3.82 -3.46 -13.34
N VAL A 85 -3.42 -4.56 -12.73
CA VAL A 85 -3.61 -4.81 -11.30
C VAL A 85 -2.27 -4.76 -10.56
N ILE A 86 -2.21 -3.90 -9.54
CA ILE A 86 -1.14 -3.89 -8.55
C ILE A 86 -1.69 -4.48 -7.25
N SER A 87 -0.99 -5.48 -6.72
CA SER A 87 -1.35 -6.10 -5.45
C SER A 87 -1.06 -5.15 -4.29
N GLY A 88 0.12 -4.55 -4.31
CA GLY A 88 0.56 -3.61 -3.29
C GLY A 88 2.00 -3.16 -3.53
N VAL A 89 2.45 -2.22 -2.71
CA VAL A 89 3.83 -1.75 -2.71
C VAL A 89 4.38 -1.92 -1.30
N SER A 90 5.51 -2.62 -1.19
CA SER A 90 6.21 -2.85 0.06
C SER A 90 7.46 -1.98 0.17
N ASP A 91 7.80 -1.65 1.41
CA ASP A 91 9.01 -0.95 1.79
C ASP A 91 10.03 -1.96 2.33
N PRO A 92 11.08 -2.29 1.57
CA PRO A 92 12.05 -3.32 1.93
C PRO A 92 12.87 -2.98 3.19
N GLY A 93 12.96 -1.71 3.58
CA GLY A 93 13.64 -1.32 4.82
C GLY A 93 12.81 -1.58 6.09
N ARG A 94 11.50 -1.80 5.93
CA ARG A 94 10.55 -2.04 7.03
C ARG A 94 10.07 -3.49 7.10
N ALA A 95 10.73 -4.40 6.40
CA ALA A 95 10.45 -5.82 6.46
C ALA A 95 10.55 -6.36 7.90
N SER A 96 9.71 -7.35 8.22
CA SER A 96 9.73 -7.98 9.54
C SER A 96 11.08 -8.66 9.79
N ALA A 97 11.69 -8.38 10.93
CA ALA A 97 12.95 -8.99 11.35
C ALA A 97 12.67 -10.23 12.19
N VAL A 98 13.28 -11.36 11.84
CA VAL A 98 13.07 -12.64 12.54
C VAL A 98 13.73 -12.71 13.92
N ASN A 99 14.74 -11.87 14.17
CA ASN A 99 15.50 -11.85 15.41
C ASN A 99 15.58 -10.42 15.97
N ALA A 100 15.56 -10.30 17.29
CA ALA A 100 15.88 -9.06 17.99
C ALA A 100 17.38 -8.99 18.30
N THR A 101 17.93 -7.79 18.26
CA THR A 101 19.32 -7.50 18.62
C THR A 101 19.42 -7.08 20.08
N PRO A 102 20.42 -7.54 20.84
CA PRO A 102 20.63 -7.10 22.22
C PRO A 102 21.04 -5.61 22.25
N PHE A 103 20.59 -4.88 23.25
CA PHE A 103 21.01 -3.51 23.52
C PHE A 103 21.22 -3.29 25.03
N VAL A 104 21.92 -2.21 25.37
CA VAL A 104 22.09 -1.77 26.76
C VAL A 104 21.66 -0.31 26.87
N ARG A 105 20.84 0.01 27.87
CA ARG A 105 20.42 1.38 28.23
C ARG A 105 20.86 1.65 29.67
N GLY A 106 21.94 2.40 29.85
CA GLY A 106 22.55 2.56 31.18
C GLY A 106 23.08 1.21 31.67
N SER A 107 22.54 0.71 32.79
CA SER A 107 22.84 -0.64 33.32
C SER A 107 21.86 -1.72 32.84
N ASP A 108 20.78 -1.35 32.16
CA ASP A 108 19.70 -2.26 31.83
C ASP A 108 19.95 -2.93 30.47
N ALA A 109 19.97 -4.26 30.46
CA ALA A 109 20.03 -5.06 29.25
C ALA A 109 18.62 -5.27 28.65
N GLY A 110 18.54 -5.30 27.33
CA GLY A 110 17.29 -5.59 26.61
C GLY A 110 17.54 -6.15 25.22
N SER A 111 16.47 -6.37 24.48
CA SER A 111 16.51 -6.73 23.07
C SER A 111 15.50 -5.92 22.26
N GLY A 112 15.81 -5.64 21.01
CA GLY A 112 14.95 -4.83 20.15
C GLY A 112 15.31 -4.89 18.68
N ASN A 113 14.52 -4.18 17.88
CA ASN A 113 14.63 -4.09 16.44
C ASN A 113 14.78 -2.64 16.02
N SER A 114 15.58 -2.43 14.98
CA SER A 114 15.65 -1.14 14.28
C SER A 114 15.09 -1.31 12.87
N TRP A 115 14.46 -0.28 12.33
CA TRP A 115 13.98 -0.24 10.95
C TRP A 115 14.13 1.16 10.36
N PHE A 116 14.04 1.22 9.04
CA PHE A 116 14.04 2.47 8.28
C PHE A 116 13.24 2.30 7.00
N SER A 117 12.78 3.39 6.41
CA SER A 117 12.20 3.38 5.08
C SER A 117 13.30 3.52 4.02
N LEU A 118 13.20 2.74 2.93
CA LEU A 118 13.95 3.04 1.71
C LEU A 118 13.17 3.96 0.77
N TRP A 119 11.92 4.31 1.09
CA TRP A 119 11.19 5.29 0.31
C TRP A 119 11.74 6.69 0.57
N THR A 120 11.88 7.42 -0.53
CA THR A 120 12.34 8.80 -0.52
C THR A 120 11.29 9.69 -1.19
N GLY A 121 11.59 10.98 -1.29
CA GLY A 121 10.80 11.91 -2.11
C GLY A 121 10.82 11.59 -3.61
N HIS A 122 11.66 10.66 -4.07
CA HIS A 122 11.76 10.23 -5.47
C HIS A 122 11.10 8.87 -5.73
N THR A 123 10.74 8.11 -4.69
CA THR A 123 10.08 6.81 -4.87
C THR A 123 8.70 7.01 -5.48
N ALA A 124 8.51 6.47 -6.67
CA ALA A 124 7.34 6.73 -7.50
C ALA A 124 6.78 5.47 -8.12
N ILE A 125 5.45 5.38 -8.16
CA ILE A 125 4.70 4.33 -8.83
C ILE A 125 3.83 4.99 -9.90
N ASN A 126 4.13 4.72 -11.17
CA ASN A 126 3.42 5.25 -12.32
C ASN A 126 2.73 4.10 -13.04
N LEU A 127 1.41 4.18 -13.17
CA LEU A 127 0.56 3.13 -13.71
C LEU A 127 -0.25 3.65 -14.89
N PHE A 128 -0.25 2.91 -15.99
CA PHE A 128 -0.98 3.27 -17.20
C PHE A 128 -1.65 2.03 -17.80
N SER A 129 -2.98 2.02 -17.84
CA SER A 129 -3.76 1.05 -18.60
C SER A 129 -4.31 1.74 -19.86
N ALA A 130 -3.94 1.25 -21.04
CA ALA A 130 -4.35 1.86 -22.31
C ALA A 130 -5.82 1.60 -22.64
N GLY A 131 -6.28 0.36 -22.47
CA GLY A 131 -7.61 -0.09 -22.92
C GLY A 131 -8.41 -0.90 -21.89
N GLY A 132 -7.85 -1.18 -20.71
CA GLY A 132 -8.55 -1.92 -19.65
C GLY A 132 -8.73 -1.10 -18.38
N ASP A 133 -9.24 -1.77 -17.35
CA ASP A 133 -9.41 -1.19 -16.02
C ASP A 133 -8.09 -1.21 -15.22
N LEU A 134 -7.98 -0.32 -14.24
CA LEU A 134 -6.78 -0.19 -13.41
C LEU A 134 -7.12 -0.36 -11.94
N VAL A 135 -6.38 -1.24 -11.27
CA VAL A 135 -6.42 -1.44 -9.82
C VAL A 135 -5.07 -0.96 -9.25
N PRO A 136 -5.00 0.27 -8.70
CA PRO A 136 -3.73 0.85 -8.27
C PRO A 136 -3.14 0.17 -7.04
N PHE A 137 -3.98 -0.53 -6.27
CA PHE A 137 -3.61 -1.41 -5.16
C PHE A 137 -4.78 -2.36 -4.88
N SER A 138 -4.50 -3.58 -4.42
CA SER A 138 -5.51 -4.58 -4.11
C SER A 138 -5.53 -4.87 -2.61
N LEU A 139 -6.72 -4.95 -2.03
CA LEU A 139 -6.89 -5.35 -0.63
C LEU A 139 -6.64 -6.85 -0.40
N ALA A 140 -6.49 -7.65 -1.47
CA ALA A 140 -6.03 -9.04 -1.37
C ALA A 140 -4.52 -9.14 -1.09
N GLY A 141 -3.78 -8.05 -1.34
CA GLY A 141 -2.41 -7.84 -0.92
C GLY A 141 -2.32 -7.66 0.59
N ASN A 142 -1.95 -8.68 1.36
CA ASN A 142 -1.66 -8.56 2.80
C ASN A 142 -0.46 -7.64 3.08
N VAL A 143 -0.52 -6.36 2.72
CA VAL A 143 0.46 -5.35 3.08
C VAL A 143 0.18 -4.95 4.54
N PRO A 144 1.12 -5.18 5.47
CA PRO A 144 0.90 -4.85 6.88
C PRO A 144 0.53 -3.39 7.06
N MET A 145 -0.61 -3.16 7.70
CA MET A 145 -1.02 -1.82 8.12
C MET A 145 -0.12 -1.40 9.28
N THR A 146 0.63 -0.33 9.08
CA THR A 146 1.68 0.10 10.03
C THR A 146 1.36 1.42 10.72
N ASP A 147 0.64 2.32 10.03
CA ASP A 147 0.34 3.66 10.51
C ASP A 147 -1.16 3.96 10.34
N SER A 148 -2.01 3.07 10.88
CA SER A 148 -3.48 3.16 10.76
C SER A 148 -4.00 3.21 9.31
N GLY A 149 -3.22 2.66 8.37
CA GLY A 149 -3.46 2.76 6.94
C GLY A 149 -2.54 1.85 6.13
N THR A 150 -2.86 1.71 4.86
CA THR A 150 -1.96 1.11 3.88
C THR A 150 -1.02 2.19 3.36
N MET A 151 0.28 2.02 3.60
CA MET A 151 1.27 3.02 3.22
C MET A 151 1.70 2.83 1.76
N TYR A 152 1.89 3.92 1.02
CA TYR A 152 2.43 3.93 -0.34
C TYR A 152 3.57 4.95 -0.48
N PRO A 153 4.42 4.84 -1.51
CA PRO A 153 5.41 5.86 -1.83
C PRO A 153 4.80 7.24 -2.04
N SER A 154 5.65 8.27 -1.96
CA SER A 154 5.21 9.67 -1.98
C SER A 154 4.60 10.12 -3.32
N ILE A 155 4.88 9.40 -4.40
CA ILE A 155 4.39 9.70 -5.75
C ILE A 155 3.60 8.50 -6.29
N LEU A 156 2.31 8.71 -6.55
CA LEU A 156 1.42 7.73 -7.18
C LEU A 156 0.67 8.39 -8.34
N THR A 157 0.86 7.86 -9.54
CA THR A 157 0.12 8.23 -10.75
C THR A 157 -0.59 6.99 -11.28
N ALA A 158 -1.90 7.05 -11.50
CA ALA A 158 -2.66 5.96 -12.07
C ALA A 158 -3.64 6.47 -13.14
N VAL A 159 -3.46 5.98 -14.36
CA VAL A 159 -4.24 6.39 -15.53
C VAL A 159 -4.88 5.17 -16.18
N ALA A 160 -6.21 5.07 -16.12
CA ALA A 160 -7.01 4.14 -16.91
C ALA A 160 -7.54 4.87 -18.15
N ALA A 161 -6.76 4.90 -19.23
CA ALA A 161 -7.03 5.71 -20.42
C ALA A 161 -8.21 5.19 -21.26
N GLY A 162 -8.57 3.91 -21.14
CA GLY A 162 -9.70 3.29 -21.84
C GLY A 162 -10.73 2.65 -20.91
N GLY A 163 -10.58 2.81 -19.59
CA GLY A 163 -11.40 2.10 -18.60
C GLY A 163 -11.64 2.89 -17.33
N SER A 164 -11.91 2.16 -16.26
CA SER A 164 -12.20 2.66 -14.93
C SER A 164 -11.11 2.29 -13.92
N LEU A 165 -11.05 3.06 -12.84
CA LEU A 165 -10.28 2.72 -11.64
C LEU A 165 -11.17 1.93 -10.68
N TYR A 166 -10.69 0.79 -10.19
CA TYR A 166 -11.35 0.02 -9.15
C TYR A 166 -10.39 -0.21 -7.98
N TYR A 167 -10.78 0.15 -6.76
CA TYR A 167 -9.98 -0.13 -5.56
C TYR A 167 -10.83 -0.09 -4.30
N GLY A 168 -10.20 -0.47 -3.19
CA GLY A 168 -10.85 -0.46 -1.89
C GLY A 168 -12.05 -1.39 -1.84
N ASN A 169 -13.17 -0.88 -1.35
CA ASN A 169 -14.40 -1.63 -1.19
C ASN A 169 -15.10 -1.97 -2.52
N ALA A 170 -14.74 -1.30 -3.63
CA ALA A 170 -15.22 -1.66 -4.96
C ALA A 170 -14.66 -3.00 -5.46
N THR A 171 -13.54 -3.44 -4.86
CA THR A 171 -12.83 -4.67 -5.20
C THR A 171 -12.82 -5.69 -4.06
N ALA A 172 -13.50 -5.39 -2.95
CA ALA A 172 -13.51 -6.25 -1.78
C ALA A 172 -14.47 -7.44 -1.99
N MET A 173 -14.03 -8.63 -1.58
CA MET A 173 -14.83 -9.86 -1.63
C MET A 173 -16.04 -9.82 -0.66
N ASN A 174 -16.07 -8.88 0.30
CA ASN A 174 -17.18 -8.77 1.25
C ASN A 174 -18.39 -8.05 0.64
N LEU A 175 -19.50 -8.77 0.52
CA LEU A 175 -20.70 -8.31 -0.20
C LEU A 175 -21.44 -7.14 0.47
N ASN A 176 -21.25 -6.92 1.77
CA ASN A 176 -22.08 -5.99 2.57
C ASN A 176 -21.43 -4.61 2.84
N GLY A 177 -20.24 -4.32 2.30
CA GLY A 177 -19.59 -3.00 2.43
C GLY A 177 -19.35 -2.49 3.86
N THR A 178 -19.50 -3.35 4.87
CA THR A 178 -19.53 -2.98 6.30
C THR A 178 -18.14 -2.81 6.89
N LEU A 179 -17.13 -3.39 6.25
CA LEU A 179 -15.74 -3.20 6.63
C LEU A 179 -15.24 -1.90 5.99
N VAL A 180 -14.92 -0.93 6.84
CA VAL A 180 -14.16 0.25 6.45
C VAL A 180 -12.69 -0.16 6.53
N TYR A 181 -12.07 -0.40 5.38
CA TYR A 181 -10.61 -0.53 5.35
C TYR A 181 -9.99 0.85 5.62
N ALA A 182 -8.89 0.86 6.35
CA ALA A 182 -8.20 2.11 6.62
C ALA A 182 -7.54 2.65 5.32
N PRO A 183 -7.32 3.97 5.23
CA PRO A 183 -7.03 4.64 3.96
C PRO A 183 -5.68 4.21 3.37
N LEU A 184 -5.52 4.49 2.08
CA LEU A 184 -4.19 4.52 1.46
C LEU A 184 -3.58 5.89 1.72
N LEU A 185 -2.41 5.91 2.37
CA LEU A 185 -1.70 7.14 2.69
C LEU A 185 -0.33 7.15 1.98
N LEU A 186 -0.07 8.19 1.20
CA LEU A 186 1.23 8.38 0.57
C LEU A 186 2.23 8.94 1.58
N ALA A 187 3.47 8.44 1.51
CA ALA A 187 4.58 8.93 2.30
C ALA A 187 4.78 10.46 2.11
N PRO A 188 5.18 11.19 3.15
CA PRO A 188 5.37 12.64 3.10
C PRO A 188 6.57 12.99 2.21
N SER A 189 6.38 13.98 1.34
CA SER A 189 7.44 14.53 0.49
C SER A 189 7.05 15.91 -0.02
N ALA A 190 8.01 16.82 -0.16
CA ALA A 190 7.81 18.10 -0.85
C ALA A 190 7.42 17.91 -2.33
N ALA A 191 7.86 16.81 -2.94
CA ALA A 191 7.50 16.42 -4.31
C ALA A 191 6.33 15.43 -4.36
N GLY A 192 5.63 15.20 -3.24
CA GLY A 192 4.59 14.18 -3.15
C GLY A 192 3.41 14.46 -4.09
N LYS A 193 2.98 13.45 -4.85
CA LYS A 193 2.02 13.60 -5.94
C LYS A 193 1.01 12.44 -5.94
N LEU A 194 -0.27 12.77 -6.09
CA LEU A 194 -1.36 11.81 -6.22
C LEU A 194 -2.18 12.21 -7.44
N GLU A 195 -2.19 11.38 -8.46
CA GLU A 195 -2.88 11.63 -9.73
C GLU A 195 -3.67 10.39 -10.13
N PHE A 196 -4.99 10.46 -10.05
CA PHE A 196 -5.89 9.42 -10.57
C PHE A 196 -6.70 9.98 -11.73
N LEU A 197 -6.62 9.30 -12.87
CA LEU A 197 -7.38 9.61 -14.07
C LEU A 197 -8.00 8.34 -14.63
N ALA A 198 -9.30 8.39 -14.91
CA ALA A 198 -10.02 7.31 -15.57
C ALA A 198 -10.87 7.88 -16.70
N ALA A 199 -10.93 7.17 -17.82
CA ALA A 199 -11.75 7.56 -18.95
C ALA A 199 -13.25 7.42 -18.68
N ASP A 200 -13.63 6.43 -17.88
CA ASP A 200 -15.04 6.19 -17.52
C ASP A 200 -15.37 6.58 -16.07
N SER A 201 -14.80 5.89 -15.08
CA SER A 201 -15.14 6.14 -13.67
C SER A 201 -14.07 5.73 -12.66
N ILE A 202 -14.21 6.24 -11.44
CA ILE A 202 -13.39 5.87 -10.29
C ILE A 202 -14.31 5.25 -9.24
N TYR A 203 -14.16 3.95 -9.00
CA TYR A 203 -14.92 3.18 -8.03
C TYR A 203 -14.04 2.83 -6.83
N ALA A 204 -14.27 3.51 -5.71
CA ALA A 204 -13.50 3.36 -4.47
C ALA A 204 -14.24 2.58 -3.37
N GLY A 205 -15.56 2.43 -3.48
CA GLY A 205 -16.39 1.84 -2.43
C GLY A 205 -16.38 2.61 -1.09
N GLY A 206 -16.09 3.92 -1.11
CA GLY A 206 -15.88 4.74 0.09
C GLY A 206 -14.47 4.69 0.69
N PHE A 207 -13.53 4.00 0.04
CA PHE A 207 -12.13 3.96 0.43
C PHE A 207 -11.44 5.29 0.12
N THR A 208 -10.63 5.80 1.05
CA THR A 208 -9.94 7.09 0.89
C THR A 208 -8.49 6.90 0.51
N VAL A 209 -8.01 7.73 -0.41
CA VAL A 209 -6.60 7.86 -0.76
C VAL A 209 -6.16 9.30 -0.50
N ALA A 210 -5.08 9.49 0.23
CA ALA A 210 -4.60 10.81 0.60
C ALA A 210 -3.07 10.90 0.54
N ARG A 211 -2.58 12.12 0.32
CA ARG A 211 -1.17 12.46 0.58
C ARG A 211 -1.01 12.80 2.05
N SER A 212 0.06 12.34 2.67
CA SER A 212 0.41 12.79 4.02
C SER A 212 0.82 14.26 4.03
N SER A 213 0.37 14.99 5.04
CA SER A 213 0.81 16.35 5.37
C SER A 213 1.92 16.39 6.43
N ALA A 214 2.40 15.23 6.87
CA ALA A 214 3.52 15.15 7.81
C ALA A 214 4.81 15.70 7.18
N SER A 215 5.77 16.05 8.04
CA SER A 215 7.11 16.43 7.59
C SER A 215 7.84 15.21 7.03
N SER A 216 8.63 15.35 5.96
CA SER A 216 9.50 14.26 5.51
C SER A 216 10.53 13.84 6.56
N LEU A 217 10.82 14.71 7.54
CA LEU A 217 11.67 14.39 8.69
C LEU A 217 11.01 13.45 9.71
N SER A 218 9.71 13.17 9.58
CA SER A 218 9.03 12.20 10.43
C SER A 218 9.37 10.75 10.07
N LEU A 219 9.94 10.52 8.89
CA LEU A 219 10.25 9.18 8.40
C LEU A 219 11.48 8.61 9.12
N ALA A 220 11.42 7.32 9.44
CA ALA A 220 12.62 6.54 9.75
C ALA A 220 13.47 6.41 8.49
N THR A 221 14.75 6.76 8.54
CA THR A 221 15.67 6.71 7.38
C THR A 221 16.93 5.91 7.73
N PRO A 222 17.72 5.44 6.74
CA PRO A 222 18.96 4.72 7.04
C PRO A 222 19.93 5.50 7.94
N PHE A 223 19.88 6.84 7.92
CA PHE A 223 20.74 7.71 8.73
C PHE A 223 20.06 8.21 10.01
N ASN A 224 18.77 7.94 10.19
CA ASN A 224 18.02 8.19 11.41
C ASN A 224 16.99 7.06 11.59
N PRO A 225 17.44 5.85 11.96
CA PRO A 225 16.57 4.68 12.03
C PRO A 225 15.65 4.75 13.25
N ALA A 226 14.45 4.19 13.10
CA ALA A 226 13.55 3.96 14.21
C ALA A 226 13.99 2.71 14.99
N PHE A 227 13.68 2.69 16.27
CA PHE A 227 14.05 1.64 17.21
C PHE A 227 12.91 1.37 18.19
N PHE A 228 12.67 0.09 18.45
CA PHE A 228 11.79 -0.40 19.51
C PHE A 228 12.42 -1.64 20.15
N GLY A 229 12.36 -1.72 21.47
CA GLY A 229 12.81 -2.88 22.22
C GLY A 229 12.19 -2.96 23.60
N THR A 230 12.55 -4.00 24.33
CA THR A 230 12.05 -4.28 25.67
C THR A 230 13.22 -4.57 26.60
N ILE A 231 13.20 -4.01 27.81
CA ILE A 231 14.19 -4.26 28.86
C ILE A 231 13.94 -5.64 29.46
N THR A 232 14.96 -6.50 29.51
CA THR A 232 14.82 -7.91 29.94
C THR A 232 14.38 -8.02 31.40
N ALA A 233 14.93 -7.18 32.28
CA ALA A 233 14.68 -7.28 33.72
C ALA A 233 13.27 -6.82 34.14
N THR A 234 12.68 -5.87 33.42
CA THR A 234 11.43 -5.20 33.81
C THR A 234 10.28 -5.43 32.84
N GLY A 235 10.55 -5.89 31.61
CA GLY A 235 9.57 -5.93 30.53
C GLY A 235 9.17 -4.56 30.01
N ALA A 236 9.86 -3.48 30.41
CA ALA A 236 9.52 -2.12 29.99
C ALA A 236 9.88 -1.89 28.52
N ASN A 237 8.93 -1.33 27.76
CA ASN A 237 9.14 -0.94 26.37
C ASN A 237 9.98 0.33 26.29
N VAL A 238 10.89 0.33 25.32
CA VAL A 238 11.79 1.43 25.03
C VAL A 238 11.81 1.68 23.53
N SER A 239 11.69 2.94 23.13
CA SER A 239 11.74 3.31 21.71
C SER A 239 12.29 4.72 21.54
N ASN A 240 12.63 5.08 20.30
CA ASN A 240 12.92 6.45 19.90
C ASN A 240 11.77 7.08 19.09
N LEU A 241 10.60 6.44 19.08
CA LEU A 241 9.41 6.93 18.39
C LEU A 241 8.82 8.14 19.11
N SER A 242 8.06 8.95 18.38
CA SER A 242 7.25 10.01 18.97
C SER A 242 6.32 9.44 20.05
N ALA A 243 6.23 10.12 21.19
CA ALA A 243 5.44 9.65 22.33
C ALA A 243 3.94 9.50 22.01
N THR A 244 3.44 10.28 21.05
CA THR A 244 2.06 10.23 20.56
C THR A 244 1.97 9.60 19.17
N GLY A 245 3.02 8.94 18.68
CA GLY A 245 3.04 8.33 17.36
C GLY A 245 2.45 6.93 17.34
N ASN A 246 2.34 6.36 16.14
CA ASN A 246 1.91 4.98 15.94
C ASN A 246 2.83 4.00 16.70
N GLN A 247 2.21 3.01 17.34
CA GLN A 247 2.95 2.02 18.12
C GLN A 247 3.63 1.01 17.19
N ALA A 248 4.92 0.77 17.41
CA ALA A 248 5.60 -0.36 16.80
C ALA A 248 5.26 -1.66 17.52
N ARG A 249 5.07 -2.72 16.73
CA ARG A 249 4.98 -4.11 17.20
C ARG A 249 5.80 -5.02 16.29
N PRO A 250 7.15 -4.97 16.40
CA PRO A 250 8.03 -5.74 15.53
C PRO A 250 7.79 -7.26 15.61
N ASP A 251 7.28 -7.75 16.74
CA ASP A 251 6.88 -9.15 16.98
C ASP A 251 5.86 -9.68 15.95
N ILE A 252 5.02 -8.79 15.41
CA ILE A 252 4.04 -9.10 14.37
C ILE A 252 4.27 -8.29 13.09
N GLY A 253 5.50 -7.77 12.89
CA GLY A 253 5.91 -7.08 11.67
C GLY A 253 5.35 -5.66 11.51
N ILE A 254 4.87 -5.02 12.60
CA ILE A 254 4.39 -3.64 12.56
C ILE A 254 5.55 -2.68 12.82
N ASN A 255 6.09 -2.11 11.74
CA ASN A 255 7.15 -1.12 11.73
C ASN A 255 6.63 0.21 11.13
N PRO A 256 6.20 1.18 11.95
CA PRO A 256 5.67 2.47 11.51
C PRO A 256 6.58 3.19 10.50
N LEU A 257 5.98 3.74 9.45
CA LEU A 257 6.64 4.63 8.50
C LEU A 257 6.93 5.98 9.18
N PHE A 258 5.95 6.50 9.91
CA PHE A 258 6.03 7.76 10.62
C PHE A 258 6.57 7.52 12.04
N ALA A 259 7.84 7.81 12.26
CA ALA A 259 8.53 7.53 13.51
C ALA A 259 8.70 8.78 14.40
N PHE A 260 8.95 9.96 13.82
CA PHE A 260 9.43 11.11 14.58
C PHE A 260 8.56 12.36 14.46
N GLY A 261 8.46 13.13 15.55
CA GLY A 261 7.80 14.43 15.54
C GLY A 261 6.26 14.37 15.46
N PRO A 262 5.62 15.51 15.12
CA PRO A 262 4.16 15.62 15.01
C PRO A 262 3.63 14.87 13.77
N ASN A 263 2.32 14.61 13.76
CA ASN A 263 1.61 13.92 12.67
C ASN A 263 2.15 12.49 12.41
N THR A 264 2.47 11.79 13.50
CA THR A 264 2.95 10.40 13.50
C THR A 264 1.90 9.39 13.99
N ALA A 265 0.69 9.85 14.33
CA ALA A 265 -0.48 9.05 14.74
C ALA A 265 -1.65 9.25 13.79
#